data_AF-A0A9D4VAJ8-F1
#
_entry.id   AF-A0A9D4VAJ8-F1
#
_cell.length_a   1.000
_cell.length_b   1.000
_cell.length_c   1.000
_cell.angle_alpha   90.00
_cell.angle_beta   90.00
_cell.angle_gamma   90.00
#
_symmetry.space_group_name_H-M   'P 1'
#
loop_
_entity.id
_entity.type
_entity.pdbx_description
1 polymer ?
#
loop_
_entity_poly.entity_id
_entity_poly.type
_entity_poly.pdbx_seq_one_letter_code
_entity_poly.pdbx_strand_id
1 'polypeptide(L)'
;MIGQVAGGGRTEKPMLKAGNAYHKYKVKRNCWPKVCGVAMNPAEHPHGGGNHQHIGHASTVRRDAPLGQKVGLIVARRTGRLHGQAATAAAKTDKSA
;
A
#
# COMPACT_ATOMS: atom_id res chain seq x y z
N MET A 1 -25.75 -11.60 -15.21
CA MET A 1 -26.47 -10.34 -14.91
C MET A 1 -25.80 -9.23 -15.69
N ILE A 2 -26.56 -8.38 -16.37
CA ILE A 2 -26.04 -7.29 -17.20
C ILE A 2 -26.23 -6.00 -16.40
N GLY A 3 -25.16 -5.22 -16.19
CA GLY A 3 -25.19 -3.96 -15.43
C GLY A 3 -23.95 -3.73 -14.57
N GLN A 4 -23.84 -2.55 -13.95
CA GLN A 4 -22.78 -2.23 -12.97
C GLN A 4 -23.14 -2.71 -11.57
N VAL A 5 -22.13 -2.98 -10.73
CA VAL A 5 -22.33 -3.38 -9.33
C VAL A 5 -22.89 -2.19 -8.53
N ALA A 6 -23.92 -2.42 -7.73
CA ALA A 6 -24.50 -1.39 -6.86
C ALA A 6 -23.54 -0.95 -5.73
N GLY A 7 -23.77 0.24 -5.17
CA GLY A 7 -22.95 0.77 -4.06
C GLY A 7 -21.64 1.45 -4.49
N GLY A 8 -21.52 1.83 -5.77
CA GLY A 8 -20.42 2.64 -6.31
C GLY A 8 -20.29 4.02 -5.62
N GLY A 9 -19.12 4.65 -5.77
CA GLY A 9 -18.85 5.99 -5.21
C GLY A 9 -18.48 6.04 -3.72
N ARG A 10 -18.55 4.92 -2.99
CA ARG A 10 -18.16 4.85 -1.57
C ARG A 10 -16.73 5.33 -1.29
N THR A 11 -15.81 5.12 -2.23
CA THR A 11 -14.38 5.46 -2.09
C THR A 11 -14.09 6.95 -2.31
N GLU A 12 -14.98 7.68 -2.99
CA GLU A 12 -14.81 9.12 -3.30
C GLU A 12 -14.89 9.99 -2.04
N LYS A 13 -15.68 9.57 -1.04
CA LYS A 13 -15.78 10.28 0.23
C LYS A 13 -14.52 10.05 1.07
N PRO A 14 -13.75 11.10 1.42
CA PRO A 14 -12.55 10.94 2.23
C PRO A 14 -12.88 10.46 3.64
N MET A 15 -12.04 9.57 4.18
CA MET A 15 -12.14 9.15 5.58
C MET A 15 -11.35 10.12 6.47
N LEU A 16 -12.07 10.95 7.22
CA LEU A 16 -11.46 12.04 8.00
C LEU A 16 -10.92 11.59 9.37
N LYS A 17 -11.62 10.67 10.05
CA LYS A 17 -11.31 10.26 11.44
C LYS A 17 -10.73 8.84 11.49
N ALA A 18 -9.73 8.63 12.34
CA ALA A 18 -9.18 7.30 12.64
C ALA A 18 -10.23 6.34 13.20
N GLY A 19 -11.16 6.82 14.03
CA GLY A 19 -12.26 5.99 14.56
C GLY A 19 -13.17 5.40 13.48
N ASN A 20 -13.39 6.13 12.38
CA ASN A 20 -14.16 5.61 11.24
C ASN A 20 -13.38 4.48 10.53
N ALA A 21 -12.06 4.61 10.43
CA ALA A 21 -11.20 3.55 9.89
C ALA A 21 -11.18 2.31 10.80
N TYR A 22 -11.14 2.50 12.12
CA TYR A 22 -11.23 1.42 13.09
C TYR A 22 -12.50 0.58 12.88
N HIS A 23 -13.68 1.19 12.85
CA HIS A 23 -14.93 0.44 12.62
C HIS A 23 -15.00 -0.22 11.24
N LYS A 24 -14.40 0.39 10.20
CA LYS A 24 -14.30 -0.20 8.85
C LYS A 24 -13.47 -1.48 8.85
N TYR A 25 -12.38 -1.54 9.62
CA TYR A 25 -11.50 -2.71 9.68
C TYR A 25 -11.88 -3.71 10.78
N LYS A 26 -12.62 -3.28 11.83
CA LYS A 26 -13.11 -4.15 12.91
C LYS A 26 -14.00 -5.30 12.41
N VAL A 27 -14.83 -5.05 11.40
CA VAL A 27 -15.71 -6.07 10.79
C VAL A 27 -14.98 -6.96 9.78
N LYS A 28 -13.69 -6.72 9.54
CA LYS A 28 -12.83 -7.48 8.63
C LYS A 28 -11.69 -8.11 9.45
N ARG A 29 -10.64 -8.58 8.76
CA ARG A 29 -9.41 -9.04 9.42
C ARG A 29 -8.71 -7.91 10.18
N ASN A 30 -7.96 -8.27 11.23
CA ASN A 30 -7.14 -7.34 12.00
C ASN A 30 -5.92 -6.86 11.19
N CYS A 31 -6.09 -5.79 10.41
CA CYS A 31 -5.02 -5.21 9.57
C CYS A 31 -4.86 -3.68 9.73
N TRP A 32 -5.40 -3.13 10.82
CA TRP A 32 -5.31 -1.71 11.17
C TRP A 32 -5.14 -1.60 12.69
N PRO A 33 -4.26 -0.73 13.22
CA PRO A 33 -3.39 0.23 12.50
C PRO A 33 -2.21 -0.45 11.79
N LYS A 34 -1.56 0.28 10.87
CA LYS A 34 -0.35 -0.19 10.17
C LYS A 34 0.84 0.65 10.62
N VAL A 35 1.86 0.00 11.18
CA VAL A 35 3.12 0.63 11.57
C VAL A 35 4.08 0.63 10.37
N CYS A 36 4.79 1.74 10.16
CA CYS A 36 5.81 1.82 9.12
C CYS A 36 7.02 0.95 9.48
N GLY A 37 7.52 0.15 8.54
CA GLY A 37 8.66 -0.74 8.79
C GLY A 37 9.96 -0.05 9.22
N VAL A 38 10.13 1.24 8.89
CA VAL A 38 11.28 2.05 9.31
C VAL A 38 11.21 2.43 10.80
N ALA A 39 10.01 2.46 11.37
CA ALA A 39 9.81 2.74 12.79
C ALA A 39 10.04 1.48 13.67
N MET A 40 10.28 0.33 13.05
CA MET A 40 10.48 -0.95 13.74
C MET A 40 11.97 -1.20 13.99
N ASN A 41 12.28 -2.15 14.86
CA ASN A 41 13.64 -2.58 15.13
C ASN A 41 14.18 -3.46 13.98
N PRO A 42 15.51 -3.57 13.79
CA PRO A 42 16.11 -4.45 12.77
C PRO A 42 15.66 -5.91 12.86
N ALA A 43 15.36 -6.38 14.07
CA ALA A 43 14.91 -7.75 14.32
C ALA A 43 13.50 -8.04 13.76
N GLU A 44 12.66 -7.01 13.63
CA GLU A 44 11.25 -7.19 13.27
C GLU A 44 10.96 -6.87 11.80
N HIS A 45 11.71 -5.96 11.20
CA HIS A 45 11.48 -5.52 9.83
C HIS A 45 12.80 -5.19 9.11
N PRO A 46 12.98 -5.61 7.84
CA PRO A 46 14.23 -5.34 7.10
C PRO A 46 14.59 -3.86 6.94
N HIS A 47 13.59 -2.98 6.94
CA HIS A 47 13.78 -1.53 6.87
C HIS A 47 14.03 -0.86 8.24
N GLY A 48 13.99 -1.63 9.33
CA GLY A 48 14.00 -1.11 10.68
C GLY A 48 15.39 -0.81 11.22
N GLY A 49 15.45 0.08 12.22
CA GLY A 49 16.63 0.44 12.99
C GLY A 49 17.44 1.63 12.47
N GLY A 50 18.70 1.69 12.92
CA GLY A 50 19.59 2.83 12.72
C GLY A 50 19.30 4.02 13.65
N ASN A 51 20.20 5.00 13.66
CA ASN A 51 20.05 6.23 14.44
C ASN A 51 19.13 7.25 13.76
N HIS A 52 18.97 7.15 12.45
CA HIS A 52 18.06 7.96 11.65
C HIS A 52 17.05 7.06 10.97
N GLN A 53 15.79 7.49 10.87
CA GLN A 53 14.75 6.72 10.20
C GLN A 53 14.92 6.77 8.68
N HIS A 54 15.57 5.74 8.13
CA HIS A 54 15.76 5.54 6.70
C HIS A 54 15.85 4.05 6.38
N ILE A 55 15.65 3.67 5.12
CA ILE A 55 15.66 2.25 4.71
C ILE A 55 17.09 1.68 4.63
N GLY A 56 18.10 2.52 4.34
CA GLY A 56 19.50 2.11 4.24
C GLY A 56 19.87 1.31 2.97
N HIS A 57 18.89 0.73 2.28
CA HIS A 57 19.07 0.00 1.02
C HIS A 57 17.95 0.29 0.01
N ALA A 58 18.08 -0.21 -1.23
CA ALA A 58 17.02 -0.08 -2.23
C ALA A 58 15.74 -0.78 -1.77
N SER A 59 14.59 -0.10 -1.89
CA SER A 59 13.28 -0.64 -1.50
C SER A 59 12.62 -1.50 -2.59
N THR A 60 13.23 -1.60 -3.77
CA THR A 60 12.77 -2.48 -4.87
C THR A 60 13.29 -3.88 -4.67
N VAL A 61 12.39 -4.87 -4.57
CA VAL A 61 12.76 -6.26 -4.26
C VAL A 61 12.41 -7.21 -5.41
N ARG A 62 13.33 -8.14 -5.70
CA ARG A 62 13.18 -9.16 -6.75
C ARG A 62 12.02 -10.12 -6.43
N ARG A 63 11.44 -10.69 -7.49
CA ARG A 63 10.34 -11.68 -7.40
C ARG A 63 10.66 -12.88 -6.51
N ASP A 64 11.90 -13.35 -6.59
CA ASP A 64 12.36 -14.59 -5.97
C ASP A 64 12.98 -14.35 -4.59
N ALA A 65 12.85 -13.15 -4.04
CA ALA A 65 13.30 -12.88 -2.67
C ALA A 65 12.61 -13.84 -1.69
N PRO A 66 13.33 -14.35 -0.67
CA PRO A 66 12.76 -15.23 0.33
C PRO A 66 11.70 -14.52 1.20
N LEU A 67 10.92 -15.31 1.92
CA LEU A 67 10.00 -14.80 2.93
C LEU A 67 10.79 -14.04 4.00
N GLY A 68 10.31 -12.87 4.39
CA GLY A 68 11.04 -11.95 5.29
C GLY A 68 11.82 -10.87 4.55
N GLN A 69 12.50 -11.20 3.43
CA GLN A 69 13.20 -10.19 2.61
C GLN A 69 12.26 -9.50 1.61
N LYS A 70 11.14 -10.13 1.26
CA LYS A 70 10.15 -9.63 0.29
C LYS A 70 9.26 -8.52 0.87
N VAL A 71 9.86 -7.36 1.14
CA VAL A 71 9.21 -6.14 1.65
C VAL A 71 9.47 -4.95 0.72
N GLY A 72 8.69 -3.86 0.84
CA GLY A 72 8.83 -2.68 -0.01
C GLY A 72 8.13 -2.82 -1.38
N LEU A 73 8.77 -2.33 -2.44
CA LEU A 73 8.26 -2.32 -3.81
C LEU A 73 8.60 -3.63 -4.53
N ILE A 74 7.71 -4.61 -4.38
CA ILE A 74 7.91 -5.98 -4.90
C ILE A 74 7.73 -5.99 -6.42
N VAL A 75 8.78 -6.39 -7.15
CA VAL A 75 8.77 -6.52 -8.62
C VAL A 75 8.32 -5.22 -9.32
N ALA A 76 8.67 -4.08 -8.74
CA ALA A 76 8.33 -2.79 -9.34
C ALA A 76 9.09 -2.60 -10.65
N ARG A 77 8.36 -2.51 -11.76
CA ARG A 77 8.91 -2.22 -13.10
C ARG A 77 9.33 -0.75 -13.26
N ARG A 78 8.66 0.13 -12.51
CA ARG A 78 8.87 1.57 -12.48
C ARG A 78 8.62 2.06 -11.06
N THR A 79 9.39 3.06 -10.63
CA THR A 79 9.22 3.74 -9.34
C THR A 79 8.90 5.23 -9.55
N GLY A 80 8.53 5.91 -8.47
CA GLY A 80 8.16 7.33 -8.49
C GLY A 80 6.70 7.59 -8.88
N ARG A 81 6.32 8.86 -8.90
CA ARG A 81 4.96 9.30 -9.24
C ARG A 81 4.70 9.09 -10.73
N LEU A 82 3.56 8.49 -11.06
CA LEU A 82 3.11 8.35 -12.45
C LEU A 82 2.72 9.73 -13.01
N HIS A 83 3.22 10.06 -14.20
CA HIS A 83 2.94 11.30 -14.92
C HIS A 83 2.57 11.02 -16.38
N GLY A 84 1.90 11.99 -17.02
CA GLY A 84 1.54 11.94 -18.44
C GLY A 84 0.60 10.79 -18.80
N GLN A 85 0.81 10.19 -19.96
CA GLN A 85 -0.04 9.11 -20.49
C GLN A 85 -0.12 7.88 -19.58
N ALA A 86 0.93 7.62 -18.79
CA ALA A 86 0.93 6.51 -17.83
C ALA A 86 -0.02 6.76 -16.65
N ALA A 87 -0.19 8.02 -16.22
CA ALA A 87 -1.15 8.38 -15.18
C ALA A 87 -2.60 8.30 -15.70
N THR A 88 -2.85 8.74 -16.94
CA THR A 88 -4.19 8.66 -17.55
C THR A 88 -4.60 7.22 -17.87
N ALA A 89 -3.66 6.36 -18.25
CA ALA A 89 -3.94 4.93 -18.43
C ALA A 89 -4.30 4.24 -17.11
N ALA A 90 -3.58 4.52 -16.01
CA ALA A 90 -3.87 3.98 -14.69
C ALA A 90 -5.24 4.47 -14.14
N ALA A 91 -5.58 5.75 -14.36
CA ALA A 91 -6.88 6.29 -13.95
C ALA A 91 -8.07 5.72 -14.74
N LYS A 92 -7.85 5.19 -15.95
CA LYS A 92 -8.89 4.56 -16.79
C LYS A 92 -9.21 3.13 -16.33
N THR A 93 -8.21 2.38 -15.87
CA THR A 93 -8.41 1.02 -15.32
C THR A 93 -9.26 1.03 -14.04
N ASP A 94 -9.13 2.06 -13.20
CA ASP A 94 -9.90 2.18 -11.96
C ASP A 94 -11.39 2.55 -12.18
N LYS A 95 -11.74 3.08 -13.36
CA LYS A 95 -13.13 3.44 -13.73
C LYS A 95 -13.88 2.35 -14.50
N SER A 96 -13.18 1.26 -14.83
CA SER A 96 -13.70 0.18 -15.69
C SER A 96 -14.07 -1.08 -14.90
N ALA A 97 -14.14 -0.98 -13.57
CA ALA A 97 -14.49 -2.07 -12.63
C ALA A 97 -15.75 -1.72 -11.83
#